data_AF-A0A0S8DLR4-F1
#
_entry.id   AF-A0A0S8DLR4-F1
#
_cell.length_a   1.000
_cell.length_b   1.000
_cell.length_c   1.000
_cell.angle_alpha   90.00
_cell.angle_beta   90.00
_cell.angle_gamma   90.00
#
_symmetry.space_group_name_H-M   'P 1'
#
loop_
_entity.id
_entity.type
_entity.pdbx_description
1 polymer ?
#
loop_
_entity_poly.entity_id
_entity_poly.type
_entity_poly.pdbx_seq_one_letter_code
_entity_poly.pdbx_strand_id
1 'polypeptide(L)'
;MGELHRSGKTVLHLQPVKGTEAPKDELLDAVKQMAAGDYEVFGEIGRGHDSTVVYLANDIAASRLVALKLTPSRLDSDEYILDVVRELDSTLPSFENACSRCGTPLRQWGRFCSKCGMDLYSIADQKWTADELREAVQEFATDRFDILGEMRTQGGGRIYFARDVASGRVEALRLQKTREDEFSLGFTGVLKPLVASVVGRDRPSLLGVAQPPIIDQLPSASAKQPQSPTRQPPTPARPASPPEGPRQPPPVAGLTQPARRSGARYPPPAQQDPWAPLREFIQQPVVMVTLLACLVLVLLILLAVVE
;
A
#
# COMPACT_ATOMS: atom_id res chain seq x y z
N MET A 1 28.10 -6.78 4.47
CA MET A 1 27.04 -5.88 3.99
C MET A 1 26.41 -6.56 2.79
N GLY A 2 25.15 -6.97 2.88
CA GLY A 2 24.46 -7.60 1.75
C GLY A 2 23.92 -6.51 0.82
N GLU A 3 24.19 -6.60 -0.47
CA GLU A 3 23.61 -5.70 -1.49
C GLU A 3 22.15 -6.14 -1.76
N LEU A 4 21.20 -5.21 -1.66
CA LEU A 4 19.81 -5.46 -2.03
C LEU A 4 19.67 -5.32 -3.55
N HIS A 5 19.79 -6.43 -4.28
CA HIS A 5 19.49 -6.42 -5.72
C HIS A 5 18.04 -5.98 -5.97
N ARG A 6 17.77 -5.33 -7.12
CA ARG A 6 16.48 -4.72 -7.54
C ARG A 6 15.23 -5.64 -7.41
N SER A 7 15.42 -6.94 -7.29
CA SER A 7 14.40 -7.90 -6.87
C SER A 7 15.10 -8.98 -6.04
N GLY A 8 15.45 -8.62 -4.81
CA GLY A 8 16.27 -9.43 -3.93
C GLY A 8 15.51 -9.85 -2.69
N LYS A 9 15.75 -11.09 -2.28
CA LYS A 9 15.47 -11.58 -0.93
C LYS A 9 16.74 -11.39 -0.13
N THR A 10 16.69 -10.60 0.94
CA THR A 10 17.86 -10.36 1.80
C THR A 10 17.59 -10.94 3.18
N VAL A 11 18.58 -11.58 3.76
CA VAL A 11 18.49 -12.13 5.12
C VAL A 11 19.01 -11.08 6.11
N LEU A 12 18.19 -10.76 7.12
CA LEU A 12 18.52 -9.97 8.30
C LEU A 12 18.81 -10.90 9.46
N HIS A 13 19.90 -10.68 10.16
CA HIS A 13 20.11 -11.22 11.51
C HIS A 13 19.92 -10.07 12.50
N LEU A 14 18.96 -10.20 13.40
CA LEU A 14 18.74 -9.24 14.47
C LEU A 14 19.38 -9.76 15.74
N GLN A 15 20.10 -8.91 16.45
CA GLN A 15 20.49 -9.27 17.81
C GLN A 15 19.27 -9.10 18.71
N PRO A 16 18.91 -10.10 19.54
CA PRO A 16 17.82 -9.96 20.48
C PRO A 16 18.17 -8.88 21.50
N VAL A 17 17.45 -7.76 21.47
CA VAL A 17 17.75 -6.63 22.35
C VAL A 17 17.12 -6.88 23.72
N LYS A 18 17.97 -6.81 24.75
CA LYS A 18 17.57 -6.81 26.16
C LYS A 18 17.52 -5.35 26.63
N GLY A 19 16.39 -4.67 26.45
CA GLY A 19 16.26 -3.26 26.85
C GLY A 19 14.85 -2.87 27.32
N THR A 20 14.78 -2.02 28.33
CA THR A 20 13.56 -1.51 29.01
C THR A 20 13.24 -0.04 28.69
N GLU A 21 13.95 0.58 27.75
CA GLU A 21 13.67 1.95 27.31
C GLU A 21 12.43 2.02 26.41
N ALA A 22 11.86 3.23 26.28
CA ALA A 22 10.66 3.48 25.48
C ALA A 22 10.74 2.75 24.12
N PRO A 23 9.69 2.05 23.65
CA PRO A 23 9.82 1.06 22.58
C PRO A 23 10.14 1.75 21.25
N LYS A 24 11.43 2.01 21.05
CA LYS A 24 11.99 2.32 19.75
C LYS A 24 11.80 1.04 18.94
N ASP A 25 11.20 1.15 17.77
CA ASP A 25 10.99 -0.01 16.92
C ASP A 25 12.35 -0.42 16.33
N GLU A 26 13.12 -1.20 17.09
CA GLU A 26 14.46 -1.67 16.72
C GLU A 26 14.44 -2.39 15.37
N LEU A 27 13.32 -3.03 15.06
CA LEU A 27 13.08 -3.68 13.78
C LEU A 27 13.10 -2.67 12.64
N LEU A 28 12.45 -1.51 12.82
CA LEU A 28 12.47 -0.41 11.86
C LEU A 28 13.88 0.16 11.72
N ASP A 29 14.62 0.34 12.81
CA ASP A 29 16.00 0.86 12.77
C ASP A 29 16.92 -0.13 12.03
N ALA A 30 16.79 -1.43 12.27
CA ALA A 30 17.54 -2.47 11.56
C ALA A 30 17.20 -2.53 10.07
N VAL A 31 15.92 -2.42 9.70
CA VAL A 31 15.50 -2.36 8.29
C VAL A 31 16.03 -1.10 7.63
N LYS A 32 15.96 0.07 8.29
CA LYS A 32 16.56 1.32 7.79
C LYS A 32 18.05 1.19 7.55
N GLN A 33 18.78 0.62 8.49
CA GLN A 33 20.22 0.43 8.38
C GLN A 33 20.57 -0.53 7.23
N MET A 34 19.84 -1.64 7.08
CA MET A 34 20.10 -2.60 6.00
C MET A 34 19.73 -2.05 4.62
N ALA A 35 18.61 -1.32 4.53
CA ALA A 35 18.11 -0.78 3.27
C ALA A 35 18.78 0.54 2.86
N ALA A 36 19.61 1.12 3.74
CA ALA A 36 20.30 2.38 3.51
C ALA A 36 21.11 2.34 2.19
N GLY A 37 20.92 3.36 1.36
CA GLY A 37 21.57 3.52 0.07
C GLY A 37 20.71 3.09 -1.12
N ASP A 38 19.91 2.04 -0.97
CA ASP A 38 19.00 1.57 -2.02
C ASP A 38 17.57 2.06 -1.81
N TYR A 39 17.13 2.16 -0.56
CA TYR A 39 15.77 2.53 -0.20
C TYR A 39 15.72 3.53 0.96
N GLU A 40 14.79 4.46 0.88
CA GLU A 40 14.43 5.36 1.98
C GLU A 40 13.16 4.87 2.67
N VAL A 41 13.29 4.37 3.91
CA VAL A 41 12.18 3.72 4.64
C VAL A 41 11.36 4.75 5.42
N PHE A 42 10.08 4.88 5.10
CA PHE A 42 9.19 5.88 5.68
C PHE A 42 8.53 5.47 6.99
N GLY A 43 8.19 4.18 7.14
CA GLY A 43 7.51 3.65 8.32
C GLY A 43 6.77 2.34 8.04
N GLU A 44 6.20 1.76 9.08
CA GLU A 44 5.39 0.55 9.00
C GLU A 44 4.04 0.83 8.31
N ILE A 45 3.67 -0.04 7.38
CA ILE A 45 2.38 -0.08 6.71
C ILE A 45 1.62 -1.37 6.99
N GLY A 46 1.90 -2.09 8.07
CA GLY A 46 1.06 -3.19 8.52
C GLY A 46 1.82 -4.39 9.06
N ARG A 47 1.10 -5.15 9.87
CA ARG A 47 1.56 -6.39 10.49
C ARG A 47 0.57 -7.50 10.24
N GLY A 48 1.08 -8.63 9.78
CA GLY A 48 0.37 -9.89 9.65
C GLY A 48 0.28 -10.63 11.00
N HIS A 49 -0.61 -11.62 11.05
CA HIS A 49 -0.78 -12.51 12.20
C HIS A 49 0.38 -13.51 12.37
N ASP A 50 1.16 -13.69 11.31
CA ASP A 50 2.36 -14.53 11.24
C ASP A 50 3.64 -13.77 11.64
N SER A 51 3.49 -12.62 12.31
CA SER A 51 4.58 -11.69 12.64
C SER A 51 5.30 -11.11 11.41
N THR A 52 4.73 -11.22 10.20
CA THR A 52 5.22 -10.50 9.04
C THR A 52 4.97 -9.01 9.24
N VAL A 53 6.00 -8.18 9.05
CA VAL A 53 5.91 -6.72 9.13
C VAL A 53 6.18 -6.13 7.77
N VAL A 54 5.41 -5.15 7.35
CA VAL A 54 5.60 -4.49 6.06
C VAL A 54 5.89 -3.03 6.27
N TYR A 55 6.96 -2.54 5.65
CA TYR A 55 7.36 -1.15 5.67
C TYR A 55 7.17 -0.52 4.30
N LEU A 56 6.81 0.76 4.27
CA LEU A 56 6.84 1.54 3.05
C LEU A 56 8.23 2.15 2.88
N ALA A 57 8.75 2.09 1.66
CA ALA A 57 9.99 2.74 1.31
C ALA A 57 9.93 3.35 -0.10
N ASN A 58 10.79 4.33 -0.35
CA ASN A 58 11.08 4.85 -1.68
C ASN A 58 12.33 4.17 -2.23
N ASP A 59 12.23 3.54 -3.40
CA ASP A 59 13.37 3.05 -4.18
C ASP A 59 14.10 4.26 -4.76
N ILE A 60 15.28 4.58 -4.21
CA ILE A 60 16.01 5.82 -4.50
C ILE A 60 16.38 5.88 -5.99
N ALA A 61 16.82 4.74 -6.54
CA ALA A 61 17.26 4.66 -7.92
C ALA A 61 16.11 4.82 -8.92
N ALA A 62 14.92 4.32 -8.58
CA ALA A 62 13.76 4.36 -9.45
C ALA A 62 12.74 5.46 -9.09
N SER A 63 12.96 6.19 -8.01
CA SER A 63 12.06 7.25 -7.49
C SER A 63 10.61 6.79 -7.41
N ARG A 64 10.38 5.63 -6.79
CA ARG A 64 9.05 5.00 -6.71
C ARG A 64 8.86 4.28 -5.39
N LEU A 65 7.62 4.23 -4.94
CA LEU A 65 7.28 3.51 -3.71
C LEU A 65 7.36 1.99 -3.91
N VAL A 66 7.87 1.34 -2.87
CA VAL A 66 7.93 -0.12 -2.71
C VAL A 66 7.52 -0.49 -1.29
N ALA A 67 7.04 -1.72 -1.12
CA ALA A 67 6.81 -2.31 0.19
C ALA A 67 7.97 -3.25 0.52
N LEU A 68 8.57 -3.09 1.68
CA LEU A 68 9.59 -3.99 2.22
C LEU A 68 8.92 -4.95 3.19
N LYS A 69 8.75 -6.20 2.77
CA LYS A 69 8.09 -7.25 3.56
C LYS A 69 9.12 -8.02 4.36
N LEU A 70 9.07 -7.89 5.68
CA LEU A 70 9.92 -8.58 6.62
C LEU A 70 9.19 -9.79 7.20
N THR A 71 9.67 -11.00 6.91
CA THR A 71 9.08 -12.26 7.37
C THR A 71 10.07 -12.97 8.31
N PRO A 72 9.68 -13.40 9.52
CA PRO A 72 10.57 -14.18 10.37
C PRO A 72 10.93 -15.52 9.72
N SER A 73 12.18 -15.96 9.86
CA SER A 73 12.63 -17.28 9.44
C SER A 73 11.98 -18.34 10.33
N ARG A 74 11.62 -19.49 9.75
CA ARG A 74 11.06 -20.62 10.51
C ARG A 74 12.13 -21.47 11.19
N LEU A 75 13.38 -21.32 10.77
CA LEU A 75 14.51 -22.13 11.24
C LEU A 75 15.23 -21.47 12.42
N ASP A 76 15.21 -20.14 12.47
CA ASP A 76 15.91 -19.34 13.46
C ASP A 76 15.03 -18.15 13.85
N SER A 77 14.80 -17.96 15.16
CA SER A 77 13.94 -16.90 15.69
C SER A 77 14.51 -15.50 15.49
N ASP A 78 15.82 -15.41 15.28
CA ASP A 78 16.56 -14.15 15.19
C ASP A 78 16.91 -13.79 13.74
N GLU A 79 16.52 -14.65 12.80
CA GLU A 79 16.69 -14.46 11.37
C GLU A 79 15.38 -13.97 10.73
N TYR A 80 15.48 -12.94 9.90
CA TYR A 80 14.38 -12.37 9.15
C TYR A 80 14.72 -12.34 7.67
N ILE A 81 13.68 -12.42 6.86
CA ILE A 81 13.75 -12.34 5.42
C ILE A 81 13.10 -11.02 5.01
N LEU A 82 13.87 -10.16 4.36
CA LEU A 82 13.41 -8.92 3.75
C LEU A 82 13.19 -9.14 2.24
N ASP A 83 11.94 -9.10 1.83
CA ASP A 83 11.52 -9.15 0.42
C ASP A 83 11.12 -7.74 -0.06
N VAL A 84 11.51 -7.39 -1.28
CA VAL A 84 11.07 -6.14 -1.94
C VAL A 84 9.85 -6.40 -2.81
N VAL A 85 8.73 -5.75 -2.48
CA VAL A 85 7.45 -5.89 -3.15
C VAL A 85 7.11 -4.59 -3.90
N ARG A 86 6.99 -4.70 -5.23
CA ARG A 86 6.81 -3.54 -6.13
C ARG A 86 5.34 -3.18 -6.38
N GLU A 87 4.44 -4.13 -6.12
CA GLU A 87 3.00 -3.99 -6.30
C GLU A 87 2.27 -4.55 -5.10
N LEU A 88 1.18 -3.92 -4.68
CA LEU A 88 0.39 -4.38 -3.56
C LEU A 88 -0.44 -5.60 -3.99
N ASP A 89 -0.14 -6.75 -3.39
CA ASP A 89 -0.75 -8.03 -3.72
C ASP A 89 -1.29 -8.76 -2.48
N SER A 90 -1.84 -9.95 -2.68
CA SER A 90 -2.42 -10.79 -1.62
C SER A 90 -1.42 -11.32 -0.58
N THR A 91 -0.11 -11.13 -0.78
CA THR A 91 0.93 -11.54 0.18
C THR A 91 1.17 -10.52 1.28
N LEU A 92 0.74 -9.27 1.06
CA LEU A 92 0.86 -8.22 2.06
C LEU A 92 -0.32 -8.28 3.04
N PRO A 93 -0.09 -8.04 4.34
CA PRO A 93 -1.16 -7.93 5.31
C PRO A 93 -2.10 -6.80 4.88
N SER A 94 -3.40 -7.08 4.96
CA SER A 94 -4.44 -6.10 4.69
C SER A 94 -4.63 -5.20 5.89
N PHE A 95 -4.99 -3.95 5.63
CA PHE A 95 -5.69 -3.15 6.61
C PHE A 95 -7.13 -3.62 6.75
N GLU A 96 -7.70 -3.41 7.93
CA GLU A 96 -9.11 -3.62 8.21
C GLU A 96 -9.94 -2.58 7.44
N ASN A 97 -10.26 -2.90 6.19
CA ASN A 97 -11.13 -2.07 5.36
C ASN A 97 -12.44 -2.80 5.15
N ALA A 98 -13.56 -2.08 5.19
CA ALA A 98 -14.88 -2.61 4.87
C ALA A 98 -15.32 -2.13 3.48
N CYS A 99 -16.06 -2.98 2.76
CA CYS A 99 -16.68 -2.58 1.51
C CYS A 99 -17.70 -1.45 1.77
N SER A 100 -17.56 -0.32 1.07
CA SER A 100 -18.47 0.82 1.19
C SER A 100 -19.94 0.47 0.87
N ARG A 101 -20.19 -0.55 0.05
CA ARG A 101 -21.55 -1.00 -0.31
C ARG A 101 -22.20 -1.93 0.72
N CYS A 102 -21.45 -2.90 1.23
CA CYS A 102 -22.03 -4.00 2.03
C CYS A 102 -21.40 -4.20 3.41
N GLY A 103 -20.45 -3.34 3.80
CA GLY A 103 -19.75 -3.36 5.09
C GLY A 103 -18.84 -4.56 5.31
N THR A 104 -18.73 -5.48 4.34
CA THR A 104 -17.95 -6.71 4.51
C THR A 104 -16.46 -6.39 4.50
N PRO A 105 -15.67 -6.95 5.45
CA PRO A 105 -14.23 -6.83 5.44
C PRO A 105 -13.68 -7.22 4.07
N LEU A 106 -12.88 -6.32 3.50
CA LEU A 106 -12.27 -6.50 2.20
C LEU A 106 -11.14 -7.51 2.33
N ARG A 107 -11.10 -8.45 1.39
CA ARG A 107 -10.03 -9.42 1.31
C ARG A 107 -8.82 -8.74 0.67
N GLN A 108 -7.93 -8.23 1.52
CA GLN A 108 -6.64 -7.66 1.09
C GLN A 108 -6.79 -6.56 0.04
N TRP A 109 -5.71 -6.32 -0.72
CA TRP A 109 -5.60 -5.39 -1.83
C TRP A 109 -6.46 -5.78 -3.06
N GLY A 110 -7.44 -6.67 -2.89
CA GLY A 110 -8.28 -7.22 -3.93
C GLY A 110 -9.15 -6.19 -4.63
N ARG A 111 -9.34 -6.38 -5.95
CA ARG A 111 -10.09 -5.46 -6.80
C ARG A 111 -11.57 -5.37 -6.46
N PHE A 112 -12.18 -6.51 -6.19
CA PHE A 112 -13.61 -6.65 -6.00
C PHE A 112 -13.94 -7.05 -4.56
N CYS A 113 -15.07 -6.58 -4.06
CA CYS A 113 -15.63 -7.10 -2.83
C CYS A 113 -16.05 -8.56 -3.03
N SER A 114 -15.51 -9.47 -2.21
CA SER A 114 -15.82 -10.91 -2.27
C SER A 114 -17.28 -11.25 -1.99
N LYS A 115 -18.04 -10.37 -1.33
CA LYS A 115 -19.45 -10.59 -1.01
C LYS A 115 -20.40 -9.99 -2.04
N CYS A 116 -20.24 -8.71 -2.37
CA CYS A 116 -21.19 -8.00 -3.24
C CYS A 116 -20.70 -7.76 -4.68
N GLY A 117 -19.46 -8.16 -5.00
CA GLY A 117 -18.88 -8.02 -6.33
C GLY A 117 -18.56 -6.58 -6.76
N MET A 118 -18.77 -5.59 -5.89
CA MET A 118 -18.43 -4.19 -6.20
C MET A 118 -16.95 -4.07 -6.56
N ASP A 119 -16.66 -3.49 -7.71
CA ASP A 119 -15.31 -3.07 -8.06
C ASP A 119 -14.95 -1.86 -7.21
N LEU A 120 -13.91 -2.02 -6.42
CA LEU A 120 -13.48 -0.99 -5.49
C LEU A 120 -12.56 0.04 -6.19
N TYR A 121 -12.04 -0.28 -7.38
CA TYR A 121 -11.07 0.54 -8.13
C TYR A 121 -11.58 1.02 -9.50
N SER A 122 -12.83 0.71 -9.90
CA SER A 122 -13.47 1.20 -11.14
C SER A 122 -13.54 2.72 -11.30
N ILE A 123 -13.06 3.47 -10.30
CA ILE A 123 -13.09 4.92 -10.26
C ILE A 123 -12.08 5.54 -11.24
N ALA A 124 -10.97 4.83 -11.50
CA ALA A 124 -9.99 5.20 -12.50
C ALA A 124 -10.40 4.68 -13.90
N ASP A 125 -11.66 4.91 -14.28
CA ASP A 125 -12.03 4.90 -15.69
C ASP A 125 -11.11 5.88 -16.43
N GLN A 126 -10.72 5.52 -17.66
CA GLN A 126 -9.69 6.14 -18.52
C GLN A 126 -9.73 7.68 -18.69
N LYS A 127 -10.75 8.36 -18.18
CA LYS A 127 -10.92 9.81 -18.30
C LYS A 127 -9.84 10.60 -17.55
N TRP A 128 -9.33 10.08 -16.43
CA TRP A 128 -8.40 10.81 -15.56
C TRP A 128 -6.98 10.27 -15.69
N THR A 129 -6.04 11.18 -15.87
CA THR A 129 -4.61 10.89 -15.87
C THR A 129 -4.10 10.64 -14.44
N ALA A 130 -2.94 9.99 -14.33
CA ALA A 130 -2.32 9.75 -13.03
C ALA A 130 -2.01 11.05 -12.27
N ASP A 131 -1.66 12.10 -13.03
CA ASP A 131 -1.30 13.41 -12.48
C ASP A 131 -2.53 14.14 -11.93
N GLU A 132 -3.66 14.12 -12.65
CA GLU A 132 -4.91 14.72 -12.16
C GLU A 132 -5.43 14.02 -10.90
N LEU A 133 -5.36 12.69 -10.84
CA LEU A 133 -5.77 11.96 -9.63
C LEU A 133 -4.86 12.28 -8.44
N ARG A 134 -3.56 12.45 -8.68
CA ARG A 134 -2.59 12.84 -7.65
C ARG A 134 -2.83 14.27 -7.16
N GLU A 135 -3.13 15.19 -8.07
CA GLU A 135 -3.49 16.58 -7.73
C GLU A 135 -4.76 16.62 -6.89
N ALA A 136 -5.81 15.87 -7.27
CA ALA A 136 -7.02 15.74 -6.47
C ALA A 136 -6.71 15.22 -5.05
N VAL A 137 -5.88 14.17 -4.93
CA VAL A 137 -5.46 13.67 -3.60
C VAL A 137 -4.71 14.74 -2.81
N GLN A 138 -3.81 15.49 -3.43
CA GLN A 138 -3.07 16.58 -2.77
C GLN A 138 -4.02 17.66 -2.25
N GLU A 139 -5.02 18.07 -3.04
CA GLU A 139 -6.03 19.05 -2.64
C GLU A 139 -6.85 18.58 -1.43
N PHE A 140 -7.25 17.30 -1.39
CA PHE A 140 -7.97 16.74 -0.23
C PHE A 140 -7.08 16.50 1.00
N ALA A 141 -5.78 16.33 0.80
CA ALA A 141 -4.81 16.00 1.83
C ALA A 141 -4.19 17.23 2.52
N THR A 142 -4.43 18.43 1.96
CA THR A 142 -3.81 19.69 2.39
C THR A 142 -3.88 19.88 3.91
N ASP A 143 -2.78 20.38 4.48
CA ASP A 143 -2.53 20.68 5.90
C ASP A 143 -2.36 19.49 6.86
N ARG A 144 -2.88 18.31 6.52
CA ARG A 144 -2.86 17.15 7.43
C ARG A 144 -1.88 16.06 7.01
N PHE A 145 -1.66 15.91 5.72
CA PHE A 145 -0.89 14.79 5.18
C PHE A 145 0.16 15.27 4.19
N ASP A 146 1.36 14.71 4.32
CA ASP A 146 2.44 14.83 3.36
C ASP A 146 2.42 13.61 2.42
N ILE A 147 2.06 13.83 1.15
CA ILE A 147 1.88 12.74 0.17
C ILE A 147 3.25 12.16 -0.22
N LEU A 148 3.50 10.91 0.18
CA LEU A 148 4.75 10.20 -0.08
C LEU A 148 4.82 9.62 -1.50
N GLY A 149 3.67 9.30 -2.10
CA GLY A 149 3.57 8.76 -3.46
C GLY A 149 2.43 7.77 -3.62
N GLU A 150 2.51 6.93 -4.65
CA GLU A 150 1.49 5.93 -4.98
C GLU A 150 2.10 4.55 -5.25
N MET A 151 1.32 3.50 -4.99
CA MET A 151 1.62 2.13 -5.42
C MET A 151 0.44 1.56 -6.21
N ARG A 152 0.76 0.70 -7.18
CA ARG A 152 -0.24 -0.07 -7.91
C ARG A 152 -0.62 -1.32 -7.14
N THR A 153 -1.90 -1.69 -7.24
CA THR A 153 -2.37 -2.99 -6.78
C THR A 153 -2.41 -3.97 -7.94
N GLN A 154 -2.33 -5.26 -7.65
CA GLN A 154 -2.50 -6.33 -8.65
C GLN A 154 -3.85 -6.21 -9.42
N GLY A 155 -4.85 -5.57 -8.80
CA GLY A 155 -6.14 -5.26 -9.40
C GLY A 155 -6.14 -4.10 -10.40
N GLY A 156 -5.01 -3.44 -10.64
CA GLY A 156 -4.91 -2.24 -11.46
C GLY A 156 -5.34 -0.95 -10.75
N GLY A 157 -5.63 -1.04 -9.45
CA GLY A 157 -5.93 0.10 -8.60
C GLY A 157 -4.70 0.90 -8.21
N ARG A 158 -4.90 2.14 -7.76
CA ARG A 158 -3.87 2.99 -7.16
C ARG A 158 -4.19 3.20 -5.68
N ILE A 159 -3.17 3.11 -4.86
CA ILE A 159 -3.21 3.45 -3.44
C ILE A 159 -2.17 4.52 -3.22
N TYR A 160 -2.60 5.63 -2.63
CA TYR A 160 -1.71 6.72 -2.27
C TYR A 160 -1.24 6.49 -0.85
N PHE A 161 0.02 6.80 -0.57
CA PHE A 161 0.55 6.78 0.78
C PHE A 161 0.91 8.19 1.19
N ALA A 162 0.61 8.51 2.43
CA ALA A 162 0.92 9.82 2.99
C ALA A 162 1.40 9.69 4.42
N ARG A 163 2.17 10.66 4.88
CA ARG A 163 2.56 10.80 6.28
C ARG A 163 1.64 11.83 6.93
N ASP A 164 0.94 11.45 7.99
CA ASP A 164 0.24 12.41 8.84
C ASP A 164 1.27 13.35 9.49
N VAL A 165 1.12 14.66 9.25
CA VAL A 165 2.07 15.68 9.72
C VAL A 165 2.09 15.77 11.26
N ALA A 166 0.95 15.54 11.91
CA ALA A 166 0.83 15.65 13.36
C ALA A 166 1.41 14.41 14.07
N SER A 167 1.14 13.21 13.54
CA SER A 167 1.56 11.95 14.19
C SER A 167 2.82 11.33 13.61
N GLY A 168 3.26 11.76 12.42
CA GLY A 168 4.37 11.17 11.67
C GLY A 168 4.06 9.78 11.08
N ARG A 169 2.84 9.26 11.27
CA ARG A 169 2.42 7.92 10.86
C ARG A 169 2.17 7.87 9.35
N VAL A 170 2.57 6.77 8.73
CA VAL A 170 2.25 6.49 7.32
C VAL A 170 0.82 5.97 7.25
N GLU A 171 -0.02 6.56 6.40
CA GLU A 171 -1.39 6.16 6.13
C GLU A 171 -1.59 5.82 4.64
N ALA A 172 -2.45 4.85 4.38
CA ALA A 172 -2.87 4.49 3.03
C ALA A 172 -4.20 5.19 2.72
N LEU A 173 -4.20 5.94 1.62
CA LEU A 173 -5.29 6.75 1.14
C LEU A 173 -5.82 6.17 -0.16
N ARG A 174 -7.15 6.16 -0.29
CA ARG A 174 -7.83 5.65 -1.47
C ARG A 174 -8.84 6.66 -1.96
N LEU A 175 -8.77 7.00 -3.24
CA LEU A 175 -9.85 7.73 -3.88
C LEU A 175 -11.09 6.84 -4.01
N GLN A 176 -12.21 7.32 -3.50
CA GLN A 176 -13.55 6.78 -3.64
C GLN A 176 -14.36 7.72 -4.54
N LYS A 177 -15.18 7.16 -5.43
CA LYS A 177 -16.08 7.97 -6.27
C LYS A 177 -17.42 7.99 -5.59
N THR A 178 -17.88 9.18 -5.23
CA THR A 178 -19.20 9.37 -4.64
C THR A 178 -20.23 9.62 -5.75
N ARG A 179 -19.87 10.42 -6.77
CA ARG A 179 -20.69 10.75 -7.97
C ARG A 179 -19.83 10.83 -9.23
N GLU A 180 -20.42 11.05 -10.41
CA GLU A 180 -19.72 11.01 -11.71
C GLU A 180 -18.43 11.86 -11.78
N ASP A 181 -18.41 13.01 -11.10
CA ASP A 181 -17.24 13.91 -11.01
C ASP A 181 -16.91 14.31 -9.55
N GLU A 182 -17.40 13.55 -8.56
CA GLU A 182 -17.14 13.83 -7.14
C GLU A 182 -16.32 12.70 -6.51
N PHE A 183 -15.13 13.05 -6.03
CA PHE A 183 -14.25 12.16 -5.29
C PHE A 183 -14.35 12.40 -3.80
N SER A 184 -14.24 11.32 -3.04
CA SER A 184 -14.01 11.34 -1.60
C SER A 184 -12.74 10.56 -1.28
N LEU A 185 -12.01 10.99 -0.26
CA LEU A 185 -10.83 10.28 0.20
C LEU A 185 -11.25 9.26 1.28
N GLY A 186 -11.17 7.99 0.94
CA GLY A 186 -11.31 6.89 1.88
C GLY A 186 -9.99 6.63 2.61
N PHE A 187 -10.03 6.71 3.94
CA PHE A 187 -8.89 6.33 4.77
C PHE A 187 -8.90 4.83 5.01
N THR A 188 -7.80 4.18 4.67
CA THR A 188 -7.56 2.79 5.03
C THR A 188 -6.53 2.81 6.14
N GLY A 189 -7.02 2.83 7.38
CA GLY A 189 -6.18 3.04 8.55
C GLY A 189 -5.01 2.05 8.57
N VAL A 190 -3.79 2.58 8.52
CA VAL A 190 -2.59 1.79 8.81
C VAL A 190 -2.58 1.59 10.33
N LEU A 191 -2.21 0.39 10.78
CA LEU A 191 -2.40 -0.08 12.15
C LEU A 191 -1.93 0.92 13.21
N LYS A 192 -2.64 0.95 14.35
CA LYS A 192 -2.19 1.66 15.55
C LYS A 192 -0.77 1.17 15.89
N PRO A 193 0.22 2.05 16.05
CA PRO A 193 1.53 1.65 16.56
C PRO A 193 1.31 0.91 17.88
N LEU A 194 1.79 -0.34 17.95
CA LEU A 194 1.61 -1.22 19.12
C LEU A 194 2.17 -0.63 20.41
N VAL A 195 2.97 0.44 20.30
CA VAL A 195 3.50 1.23 21.41
C VAL A 195 2.40 1.86 22.27
N ALA A 196 1.18 2.07 21.73
CA ALA A 196 0.09 2.67 22.49
C ALA A 196 -0.71 1.68 23.36
N SER A 197 -0.50 0.37 23.25
CA SER A 197 -1.36 -0.64 23.90
C SER A 197 -0.77 -1.28 25.16
N VAL A 198 0.48 -0.98 25.52
CA VAL A 198 1.16 -1.59 26.70
C VAL A 198 1.34 -0.61 27.86
N VAL A 199 1.27 0.70 27.62
CA VAL A 199 1.40 1.70 28.69
C VAL A 199 0.01 2.10 29.20
N GLY A 200 -0.50 1.40 30.23
CA GLY A 200 -1.72 1.86 30.92
C GLY A 200 -2.61 0.80 31.57
N ARG A 201 -2.04 -0.22 32.24
CA ARG A 201 -2.76 -0.93 33.32
C ARG A 201 -1.86 -1.16 34.55
N ASP A 202 -1.08 -0.16 34.94
CA ASP A 202 -0.81 0.01 36.36
C ASP A 202 -2.07 0.60 37.00
N ARG A 203 -3.02 -0.29 37.30
CA ARG A 203 -4.08 0.01 38.25
C ARG A 203 -3.41 -0.07 39.62
N PRO A 204 -3.22 1.04 40.35
CA PRO A 204 -2.80 0.94 41.73
C PRO A 204 -3.85 0.10 42.47
N SER A 205 -3.39 -1.02 43.04
CA SER A 205 -4.15 -1.84 43.97
C SER A 205 -4.45 -1.00 45.21
N LEU A 206 -5.47 -0.15 45.14
CA LEU A 206 -6.07 0.45 46.31
C LEU A 206 -7.06 -0.55 46.89
N LEU A 207 -6.57 -1.19 47.96
CA LEU A 207 -7.28 -1.53 49.20
C LEU A 207 -8.65 -2.22 49.09
N GLY A 208 -8.70 -3.39 49.75
CA GLY A 208 -9.82 -4.31 49.79
C GLY A 208 -11.18 -3.68 50.11
N VAL A 209 -12.16 -4.08 49.30
CA VAL A 209 -13.55 -4.16 49.71
C VAL A 209 -13.93 -5.63 49.64
N ALA A 210 -14.35 -6.17 50.78
CA ALA A 210 -14.75 -7.55 50.95
C ALA A 210 -15.89 -7.91 49.98
N GLN A 211 -15.66 -8.94 49.17
CA GLN A 211 -16.65 -9.53 48.29
C GLN A 211 -17.53 -10.47 49.14
N PRO A 212 -18.87 -10.33 49.14
CA PRO A 212 -19.75 -11.23 49.89
C PRO A 212 -19.74 -12.65 49.29
N PRO A 213 -20.05 -13.68 50.11
CA PRO A 213 -19.95 -15.07 49.69
C PRO A 213 -20.91 -15.41 48.55
N ILE A 214 -20.36 -16.17 47.60
CA ILE A 214 -21.05 -16.81 46.48
C ILE A 214 -22.02 -17.84 47.07
N ILE A 215 -23.31 -17.66 46.79
CA ILE A 215 -24.35 -18.66 47.09
C ILE A 215 -24.40 -19.66 45.92
N ASP A 216 -24.23 -20.93 46.28
CA ASP A 216 -24.52 -22.13 45.48
C ASP A 216 -25.97 -22.14 44.96
N GLN A 217 -26.16 -22.19 43.64
CA GLN A 217 -27.35 -22.76 42.94
C GLN A 217 -26.89 -23.18 41.54
N LEU A 218 -26.67 -24.47 41.20
CA LEU A 218 -27.57 -25.63 41.00
C LEU A 218 -27.42 -26.09 39.53
N PRO A 219 -27.36 -27.39 39.22
CA PRO A 219 -27.07 -27.89 37.88
C PRO A 219 -28.32 -27.84 36.99
N SER A 220 -28.21 -27.11 35.88
CA SER A 220 -29.28 -27.07 34.87
C SER A 220 -29.19 -28.32 33.98
N ALA A 221 -30.31 -29.04 33.93
CA ALA A 221 -30.47 -30.33 33.32
C ALA A 221 -30.30 -30.31 31.80
N SER A 222 -29.73 -31.42 31.33
CA SER A 222 -29.62 -31.87 29.96
C SER A 222 -30.99 -31.92 29.27
N ALA A 223 -31.19 -31.13 28.23
CA ALA A 223 -32.29 -31.31 27.27
C ALA A 223 -31.70 -31.71 25.92
N LYS A 224 -31.81 -33.01 25.60
CA LYS A 224 -31.53 -33.58 24.27
C LYS A 224 -32.48 -32.97 23.25
N GLN A 225 -31.95 -32.21 22.30
CA GLN A 225 -32.69 -31.75 21.14
C GLN A 225 -32.61 -32.83 20.03
N PRO A 226 -33.74 -33.23 19.42
CA PRO A 226 -33.73 -34.20 18.31
C PRO A 226 -33.05 -33.61 17.08
N GLN A 227 -32.03 -34.30 16.57
CA GLN A 227 -31.41 -34.00 15.29
C GLN A 227 -32.36 -34.46 14.17
N SER A 228 -32.94 -33.50 13.45
CA SER A 228 -33.62 -33.76 12.18
C SER A 228 -32.58 -34.07 11.09
N PRO A 229 -32.70 -35.18 10.34
CA PRO A 229 -31.79 -35.48 9.24
C PRO A 229 -32.03 -34.49 8.09
N THR A 230 -31.05 -33.62 7.85
CA THR A 230 -31.02 -32.76 6.67
C THR A 230 -30.76 -33.64 5.45
N ARG A 231 -31.80 -33.86 4.63
CA ARG A 231 -31.68 -34.44 3.29
C ARG A 231 -30.75 -33.56 2.44
N GLN A 232 -29.60 -34.10 2.05
CA GLN A 232 -28.80 -33.52 0.96
C GLN A 232 -29.61 -33.59 -0.35
N PRO A 233 -29.69 -32.49 -1.12
CA PRO A 233 -30.19 -32.55 -2.49
C PRO A 233 -29.23 -33.38 -3.36
N PRO A 234 -29.73 -34.16 -4.34
CA PRO A 234 -28.89 -34.91 -5.25
C PRO A 234 -28.05 -33.97 -6.11
N THR A 235 -26.75 -34.24 -6.15
CA THR A 235 -25.78 -33.62 -7.05
C THR A 235 -26.23 -33.79 -8.50
N PRO A 236 -26.38 -32.71 -9.30
CA PRO A 236 -26.66 -32.84 -10.73
C PRO A 236 -25.47 -33.51 -11.43
N ALA A 237 -25.76 -34.54 -12.21
CA ALA A 237 -24.79 -35.31 -12.97
C ALA A 237 -24.00 -34.39 -13.91
N ARG A 238 -22.66 -34.48 -13.81
CA ARG A 238 -21.70 -33.78 -14.66
C ARG A 238 -21.83 -34.30 -16.10
N PRO A 239 -22.08 -33.43 -17.11
CA PRO A 239 -22.08 -33.85 -18.51
C PRO A 239 -20.72 -34.46 -18.89
N ALA A 240 -20.77 -35.60 -19.58
CA ALA A 240 -19.60 -36.28 -20.09
C ALA A 240 -18.83 -35.35 -21.05
N SER A 241 -17.52 -35.27 -20.85
CA SER A 241 -16.63 -34.56 -21.77
C SER A 241 -16.72 -35.18 -23.18
N PRO A 242 -16.75 -34.36 -24.24
CA PRO A 242 -16.71 -34.87 -25.61
C PRO A 242 -15.38 -35.57 -25.91
N PRO A 243 -15.37 -36.54 -26.83
CA PRO A 243 -14.19 -37.32 -27.19
C PRO A 243 -13.07 -36.44 -27.76
N GLU A 244 -11.87 -36.64 -27.23
CA GLU A 244 -10.62 -36.00 -27.62
C GLU A 244 -10.30 -36.37 -29.08
N GLY A 245 -10.40 -35.37 -29.98
CA GLY A 245 -10.06 -35.53 -31.39
C GLY A 245 -8.55 -35.77 -31.61
N PRO A 246 -8.14 -36.34 -32.75
CA PRO A 246 -6.76 -36.69 -33.03
C PRO A 246 -5.85 -35.46 -32.99
N ARG A 247 -4.83 -35.51 -32.13
CA ARG A 247 -3.80 -34.49 -31.98
C ARG A 247 -3.03 -34.33 -33.29
N GLN A 248 -3.04 -33.13 -33.85
CA GLN A 248 -2.14 -32.75 -34.94
C GLN A 248 -0.68 -32.78 -34.45
N PRO A 249 0.27 -33.33 -35.23
CA PRO A 249 1.68 -33.26 -34.92
C PRO A 249 2.19 -31.80 -35.01
N PRO A 250 3.17 -31.42 -34.19
CA PRO A 250 3.77 -30.09 -34.23
C PRO A 250 4.48 -29.84 -35.57
N PRO A 251 4.42 -28.63 -36.13
CA PRO A 251 5.21 -28.27 -37.29
C PRO A 251 6.71 -28.27 -36.94
N VAL A 252 7.49 -29.01 -37.73
CA VAL A 252 8.95 -29.02 -37.68
C VAL A 252 9.45 -27.65 -38.12
N ALA A 253 9.96 -26.86 -37.18
CA ALA A 253 10.58 -25.57 -37.45
C ALA A 253 11.89 -25.78 -38.22
N GLY A 254 11.90 -25.37 -39.49
CA GLY A 254 13.09 -25.31 -40.32
C GLY A 254 14.10 -24.30 -39.77
N LEU A 255 15.34 -24.75 -39.63
CA LEU A 255 16.51 -23.94 -39.37
C LEU A 255 16.85 -23.12 -40.63
N THR A 256 16.39 -21.87 -40.70
CA THR A 256 16.92 -20.87 -41.62
C THR A 256 17.87 -19.95 -40.88
N GLN A 257 19.16 -20.05 -41.25
CA GLN A 257 20.23 -19.16 -40.80
C GLN A 257 19.89 -17.69 -41.12
N PRO A 258 20.07 -16.74 -40.18
CA PRO A 258 20.05 -15.33 -40.54
C PRO A 258 21.40 -14.92 -41.13
N ALA A 259 21.32 -14.38 -42.35
CA ALA A 259 22.40 -13.71 -43.04
C ALA A 259 23.00 -12.57 -42.20
N ARG A 260 24.33 -12.49 -42.19
CA ARG A 260 25.12 -11.35 -41.70
C ARG A 260 24.60 -10.06 -42.35
N ARG A 261 23.90 -9.23 -41.57
CA ARG A 261 23.60 -7.84 -41.94
C ARG A 261 24.69 -6.92 -41.38
N SER A 262 25.43 -6.35 -42.32
CA SER A 262 26.37 -5.25 -42.20
C SER A 262 25.78 -4.09 -41.38
N GLY A 263 26.62 -3.50 -40.53
CA GLY A 263 26.25 -2.48 -39.55
C GLY A 263 25.56 -1.26 -40.14
N ALA A 264 24.32 -1.05 -39.72
CA ALA A 264 23.72 0.28 -39.67
C ALA A 264 24.11 0.91 -38.34
N ARG A 265 24.89 1.98 -38.37
CA ARG A 265 25.10 2.86 -37.21
C ARG A 265 23.75 3.45 -36.86
N TYR A 266 23.20 3.09 -35.71
CA TYR A 266 22.10 3.84 -35.12
C TYR A 266 22.59 5.27 -34.86
N PRO A 267 21.85 6.31 -35.32
CA PRO A 267 22.12 7.66 -34.86
C PRO A 267 21.93 7.69 -33.33
N PRO A 268 22.78 8.41 -32.59
CA PRO A 268 22.60 8.58 -31.16
C PRO A 268 21.21 9.18 -30.89
N PRO A 269 20.52 8.77 -29.79
CA PRO A 269 19.24 9.35 -29.43
C PRO A 269 19.39 10.86 -29.31
N ALA A 270 18.53 11.60 -30.01
CA ALA A 270 18.47 13.05 -29.92
C ALA A 270 18.30 13.43 -28.45
N GLN A 271 19.28 14.18 -27.94
CA GLN A 271 19.29 14.71 -26.59
C GLN A 271 18.10 15.66 -26.46
N GLN A 272 17.01 15.18 -25.86
CA GLN A 272 15.82 15.98 -25.60
C GLN A 272 16.20 17.05 -24.59
N ASP A 273 16.12 18.32 -24.99
CA ASP A 273 16.30 19.47 -24.10
C ASP A 273 15.07 19.55 -23.18
N PRO A 274 15.20 19.25 -21.88
CA PRO A 274 14.07 19.25 -20.95
C PRO A 274 13.47 20.65 -20.73
N TRP A 275 14.13 21.71 -21.20
CA TRP A 275 13.70 23.10 -21.03
C TRP A 275 12.94 23.68 -22.24
N ALA A 276 12.79 22.92 -23.33
CA ALA A 276 12.03 23.36 -24.52
C ALA A 276 10.60 23.88 -24.21
N PRO A 277 9.77 23.17 -23.42
CA PRO A 277 8.39 23.62 -23.18
C PRO A 277 8.32 24.89 -22.31
N LEU A 278 9.30 25.12 -21.42
CA LEU A 278 9.35 26.31 -20.58
C LEU A 278 9.69 27.58 -21.38
N ARG A 279 10.48 27.46 -22.46
CA ARG A 279 10.83 28.61 -23.32
C ARG A 279 9.65 29.07 -24.17
N GLU A 280 8.81 28.16 -24.64
CA GLU A 280 7.58 28.52 -25.36
C GLU A 280 6.55 29.19 -24.44
N PHE A 281 6.49 28.79 -23.17
CA PHE A 281 5.56 29.39 -22.21
C PHE A 281 5.91 30.83 -21.85
N ILE A 282 7.21 31.16 -21.74
CA ILE A 282 7.68 32.52 -21.40
C ILE A 282 7.50 33.50 -22.57
N GLN A 283 7.44 33.03 -23.82
CA GLN A 283 7.25 33.89 -24.99
C GLN A 283 5.81 34.28 -25.28
N GLN A 284 4.83 33.80 -24.50
CA GLN A 284 3.45 34.25 -24.70
C GLN A 284 3.26 35.67 -24.13
N PRO A 285 2.84 36.66 -24.95
CA PRO A 285 2.72 38.05 -24.53
C PRO A 285 1.72 38.24 -23.37
N VAL A 286 0.77 37.33 -23.21
CA VAL A 286 -0.22 37.33 -22.13
C VAL A 286 0.43 37.08 -20.76
N VAL A 287 1.41 36.18 -20.69
CA VAL A 287 2.08 35.82 -19.41
C VAL A 287 2.96 36.97 -18.91
N MET A 288 3.64 37.68 -19.83
CA MET A 288 4.43 38.86 -19.47
C MET A 288 3.58 39.99 -18.88
N VAL A 289 2.40 40.25 -19.44
CA VAL A 289 1.50 41.31 -18.95
C VAL A 289 0.98 40.98 -17.55
N THR A 290 0.60 39.73 -17.29
CA THR A 290 0.11 39.30 -15.98
C THR A 290 1.20 39.36 -14.90
N LEU A 291 2.43 38.95 -15.22
CA LEU A 291 3.57 39.05 -14.31
C LEU A 291 3.90 40.52 -13.96
N LEU A 292 3.91 41.41 -14.96
CA LEU A 292 4.10 42.85 -14.74
C LEU A 292 3.00 43.45 -13.87
N ALA A 293 1.73 43.09 -14.11
CA ALA A 293 0.61 43.55 -13.30
C ALA A 293 0.73 43.10 -11.83
N CYS A 294 1.07 41.82 -11.59
CA CYS A 294 1.32 41.32 -10.23
C CYS A 294 2.49 42.04 -9.55
N LEU A 295 3.58 42.30 -10.27
CA LEU A 295 4.75 42.96 -9.70
C LEU A 295 4.45 44.42 -9.32
N VAL A 296 3.68 45.13 -10.15
CA VAL A 296 3.18 46.48 -9.82
C VAL A 296 2.27 46.46 -8.59
N LEU A 297 1.36 45.48 -8.50
CA LEU A 297 0.47 45.35 -7.34
C LEU A 297 1.24 45.10 -6.04
N VAL A 298 2.23 44.20 -6.07
CA VAL A 298 3.10 43.94 -4.91
C VAL A 298 3.87 45.20 -4.50
N LEU A 299 4.38 45.97 -5.47
CA LEU A 299 5.10 47.20 -5.20
C LEU A 299 4.19 48.27 -4.56
N LEU A 300 2.94 48.38 -5.01
CA LEU A 300 1.94 49.28 -4.42
C LEU A 300 1.58 48.89 -2.99
N ILE A 301 1.43 47.59 -2.72
CA ILE A 301 1.17 47.09 -1.35
C ILE A 301 2.35 47.41 -0.43
N LEU A 302 3.60 47.21 -0.90
CA LEU A 302 4.79 47.53 -0.11
C LEU A 302 4.91 49.03 0.20
N LEU A 303 4.58 49.90 -0.76
CA LEU A 303 4.58 51.35 -0.54
C LEU A 303 3.54 51.78 0.49
N ALA A 304 2.34 51.19 0.47
CA ALA A 304 1.27 51.50 1.42
C ALA A 304 1.56 51.04 2.86
N VAL A 305 2.51 50.11 3.07
CA VAL A 305 2.91 49.63 4.40
C VAL A 305 4.01 50.50 5.02
N VAL A 306 4.68 51.33 4.22
CA VAL A 306 5.83 52.16 4.66
C VAL A 306 5.41 53.58 5.07
N GLU A 307 4.20 54.03 4.71
CA GLU A 307 3.59 55.28 5.20
C GLU A 307 2.90 55.11 6.56
#